data_AF-A0AAE9Z4A7-F1
#
_entry.id   AF-A0AAE9Z4A7-F1
#
_cell.length_a   1.000
_cell.length_b   1.000
_cell.length_c   1.000
_cell.angle_alpha   90.00
_cell.angle_beta   90.00
_cell.angle_gamma   90.00
#
_symmetry.space_group_name_H-M   'P 1'
#
loop_
_entity.id
_entity.type
_entity.pdbx_description
1 polymer ?
#
loop_
_entity_poly.entity_id
_entity_poly.type
_entity_poly.pdbx_seq_one_letter_code
_entity_poly.pdbx_strand_id
1 'polypeptide(L)' 'MDVTLLVTKSDYCLPNLQCEFQNLGVPYHIEYIENNPELVSAHQIRHSPNILVDGKLVFRHQPTPGELKEYFAR' A
#
# COMPACT_ATOMS: atom_id res chain seq x y z
N MET A 1 2.59 13.78 2.40
CA MET A 1 2.88 12.35 2.27
C MET A 1 1.77 11.76 1.45
N ASP A 2 2.10 11.34 0.24
CA ASP A 2 1.15 10.72 -0.67
C ASP A 2 1.28 9.20 -0.55
N VAL A 3 0.25 8.53 -0.05
CA VAL A 3 0.28 7.07 0.18
C VAL A 3 -0.63 6.36 -0.81
N THR A 4 -0.04 5.45 -1.58
CA THR A 4 -0.75 4.58 -2.52
C THR A 4 -0.76 3.15 -2.00
N LEU A 5 -1.95 2.59 -1.79
CA LEU A 5 -2.13 1.16 -1.60
C LEU A 5 -2.30 0.52 -2.97
N LEU A 6 -1.26 -0.17 -3.44
CA LEU A 6 -1.27 -0.84 -4.74
C LEU A 6 -1.61 -2.32 -4.56
N VAL A 7 -2.86 -2.64 -4.88
CA VAL A 7 -3.48 -3.95 -4.60
C VAL A 7 -4.10 -4.54 -5.86
N THR A 8 -4.51 -5.81 -5.80
CA THR A 8 -5.38 -6.38 -6.83
C THR A 8 -6.85 -6.10 -6.49
N LYS A 9 -7.73 -6.15 -7.49
CA LYS A 9 -9.20 -6.01 -7.27
C LYS A 9 -9.77 -7.16 -6.40
N SER A 10 -9.04 -8.26 -6.30
CA SER A 10 -9.39 -9.43 -5.50
C SER A 10 -8.54 -9.56 -4.22
N ASP A 11 -7.89 -8.49 -3.79
CA ASP A 11 -7.03 -8.50 -2.60
C ASP A 11 -7.86 -8.60 -1.32
N TYR A 12 -7.81 -9.75 -0.67
CA TYR A 12 -8.52 -10.02 0.59
C TYR A 12 -7.95 -9.26 1.79
N CYS A 13 -6.72 -8.76 1.70
CA CYS A 13 -6.08 -8.02 2.79
C CYS A 13 -6.45 -6.53 2.78
N LEU A 14 -7.04 -6.03 1.69
CA LEU A 14 -7.39 -4.61 1.53
C LEU A 14 -8.26 -4.07 2.69
N PRO A 15 -9.37 -4.71 3.12
CA PRO A 15 -10.19 -4.17 4.20
C PRO A 15 -9.42 -4.01 5.52
N ASN A 16 -8.54 -4.97 5.83
CA ASN A 16 -7.71 -4.88 7.04
C ASN A 16 -6.71 -3.72 6.91
N LEU A 17 -6.08 -3.57 5.75
CA LEU A 17 -5.15 -2.48 5.50
C LEU A 17 -5.84 -1.11 5.61
N GLN A 18 -7.05 -0.98 5.06
CA GLN A 18 -7.85 0.23 5.17
C GLN A 18 -8.15 0.59 6.63
N CYS A 19 -8.53 -0.39 7.45
CA CYS A 19 -8.76 -0.20 8.89
C CYS A 19 -7.48 0.28 9.60
N GLU A 20 -6.33 -0.32 9.31
CA GLU A 20 -5.05 0.10 9.92
C GLU A 20 -4.71 1.55 9.56
N PHE A 21 -4.80 1.93 8.29
CA PHE A 21 -4.52 3.30 7.85
C PHE A 21 -5.51 4.32 8.43
N GLN A 22 -6.79 3.96 8.51
CA GLN A 22 -7.81 4.79 9.17
C GLN A 22 -7.52 4.97 10.66
N ASN A 23 -7.13 3.90 11.36
CA ASN A 23 -6.75 3.96 12.78
C ASN A 23 -5.52 4.84 13.03
N LEU A 24 -4.61 4.92 12.06
CA LEU A 24 -3.43 5.78 12.11
C LEU A 24 -3.72 7.23 11.69
N GLY A 25 -4.90 7.52 11.14
CA GLY A 25 -5.24 8.84 10.61
C GLY A 25 -4.41 9.23 9.38
N VAL A 26 -3.82 8.26 8.69
CA VAL A 26 -2.98 8.50 7.51
C VAL A 26 -3.87 8.48 6.26
N PRO A 27 -3.93 9.56 5.48
CA PRO A 27 -4.66 9.57 4.21
C PRO A 27 -3.97 8.67 3.20
N TYR A 28 -4.76 7.93 2.43
CA TYR A 28 -4.29 7.03 1.37
C TYR A 28 -5.26 7.02 0.20
N HIS A 29 -4.76 6.62 -0.96
CA HIS A 29 -5.57 6.25 -2.12
C HIS A 29 -5.25 4.81 -2.55
N ILE A 30 -6.19 4.19 -3.25
CA ILE A 30 -6.06 2.81 -3.70
C ILE A 30 -5.84 2.82 -5.20
N GLU A 31 -4.77 2.20 -5.64
CA GLU A 31 -4.52 1.91 -7.05
C GLU A 31 -4.61 0.40 -7.27
N TYR A 32 -5.17 0.03 -8.41
CA TYR A 32 -5.27 -1.37 -8.79
C TYR A 32 -4.16 -1.73 -9.75
N ILE A 33 -3.43 -2.80 -9.45
CA ILE A 33 -2.37 -3.40 -10.29
C ILE A 33 -2.91 -3.64 -11.71
N GLU A 34 -4.14 -4.11 -11.83
CA GLU A 34 -4.81 -4.41 -13.10
C GLU A 34 -5.06 -3.17 -13.95
N ASN A 35 -5.16 -1.99 -13.33
CA ASN A 35 -5.36 -0.73 -14.04
C ASN A 35 -4.03 -0.01 -14.33
N ASN A 36 -2.93 -0.42 -13.69
CA ASN A 36 -1.65 0.29 -13.70
C ASN A 36 -0.46 -0.62 -14.06
N PRO A 37 -0.43 -1.24 -15.26
CA PRO A 37 0.64 -2.15 -15.66
C PRO A 37 2.03 -1.48 -15.70
N GLU A 38 2.08 -0.16 -15.93
CA GLU A 38 3.33 0.61 -15.94
C GLU A 38 3.99 0.65 -14.55
N LEU A 39 3.21 0.90 -13.49
CA LEU A 39 3.70 0.88 -12.09
C LEU A 39 4.20 -0.50 -11.69
N VAL A 40 3.51 -1.56 -12.14
CA VAL A 40 3.90 -2.95 -11.89
C VAL A 40 5.26 -3.24 -12.51
N SER A 41 5.47 -2.82 -13.75
CA SER A 41 6.75 -2.98 -14.45
C SER A 41 7.86 -2.14 -13.81
N ALA A 42 7.61 -0.86 -13.53
CA ALA A 42 8.58 0.07 -12.95
C ALA A 42 9.10 -0.38 -11.57
N HIS A 43 8.22 -0.98 -10.76
CA HIS A 43 8.56 -1.43 -9.41
C HIS A 43 8.79 -2.95 -9.29
N GLN A 44 8.75 -3.68 -10.42
CA GLN A 44 8.89 -5.14 -10.48
C GLN A 44 7.95 -5.87 -9.52
N ILE A 45 6.69 -5.43 -9.49
CA ILE A 45 5.68 -5.95 -8.58
C ILE A 45 5.21 -7.32 -9.07
N ARG A 46 5.20 -8.30 -8.17
CA ARG A 46 4.85 -9.70 -8.49
C ARG A 46 3.70 -10.25 -7.64
N HIS A 47 3.37 -9.59 -6.54
CA HIS A 47 2.35 -9.99 -5.57
C HIS A 47 1.73 -8.74 -4.95
N SER A 48 0.52 -8.84 -4.43
CA SER A 48 -0.15 -7.82 -3.63
C SER A 48 -0.26 -8.26 -2.17
N PRO A 49 -0.43 -7.33 -1.20
CA PRO A 49 -0.47 -5.87 -1.35
C PRO A 49 0.93 -5.23 -1.39
N ASN A 50 1.02 -4.04 -2.03
CA ASN A 50 2.19 -3.17 -1.96
C ASN A 50 1.78 -1.77 -1.52
N ILE A 51 2.71 -1.04 -0.91
CA ILE A 51 2.47 0.33 -0.46
C ILE A 51 3.57 1.22 -1.01
N LEU A 52 3.15 2.27 -1.71
CA LEU A 52 4.02 3.32 -2.18
C LEU A 52 3.80 4.57 -1.32
N VAL A 53 4.88 5.27 -1.04
CA VAL A 53 4.87 6.56 -0.35
C VAL A 53 5.67 7.53 -1.18
N ASP A 54 5.05 8.63 -1.59
CA ASP A 54 5.61 9.63 -2.49
C ASP A 54 6.22 8.96 -3.75
N GLY A 55 5.48 7.99 -4.32
CA GLY A 55 5.88 7.22 -5.51
C GLY A 55 6.99 6.19 -5.29
N LYS A 56 7.45 5.98 -4.05
CA LYS A 56 8.48 4.99 -3.73
C LYS A 56 7.87 3.77 -3.07
N LEU A 57 8.24 2.59 -3.54
CA LEU A 57 7.82 1.33 -2.93
C LEU A 57 8.46 1.17 -1.54
N VAL A 58 7.65 1.25 -0.50
CA VAL A 58 8.08 1.12 0.91
C VAL A 58 7.81 -0.28 1.43
N PHE A 59 6.62 -0.81 1.16
CA PHE A 59 6.23 -2.16 1.59
C PHE A 59 5.87 -3.02 0.39
N ARG A 60 6.41 -4.24 0.38
CA ARG A 60 6.12 -5.30 -0.61
C ARG A 60 5.20 -6.40 -0.05
N HIS A 61 4.66 -6.18 1.13
CA HIS A 61 3.83 -7.13 1.86
C HIS A 61 2.79 -6.35 2.65
N GLN A 62 1.86 -7.06 3.28
CA GLN A 62 0.95 -6.45 4.26
C GLN A 62 1.74 -6.11 5.53
N PRO A 63 2.03 -4.83 5.80
CA PRO A 63 2.77 -4.46 7.01
C PRO A 63 1.92 -4.72 8.26
N THR A 64 2.60 -4.97 9.36
CA THR A 64 1.96 -5.04 10.67
C THR A 64 1.59 -3.63 11.17
N PRO A 65 0.65 -3.53 12.13
CA PRO A 65 0.32 -2.25 12.76
C PRO A 65 1.54 -1.56 13.41
N GLY A 66 2.50 -2.34 13.91
CA GLY A 66 3.74 -1.83 14.50
C GLY A 66 4.66 -1.17 13.47
N GLU A 67 4.85 -1.83 12.31
CA GLU A 67 5.66 -1.29 11.22
C GLU A 67 5.05 -0.02 10.62
N LEU A 68 3.72 0.00 10.46
CA LEU A 68 3.01 1.21 10.02
C LEU A 68 3.22 2.34 11.02
N LYS A 69 3.04 2.09 12.32
CA LYS A 69 3.29 3.10 13.36
C LYS A 69 4.72 3.61 13.33
N GLU A 70 5.71 2.72 13.27
CA GLU A 70 7.11 3.13 13.24
C GLU A 70 7.45 3.97 12.00
N TYR A 71 6.88 3.62 10.85
CA TYR A 71 7.12 4.35 9.61
C TYR A 71 6.43 5.71 9.58
N PHE A 72 5.17 5.79 10.00
CA PHE A 72 4.35 7.01 9.95
C PHE A 72 4.46 7.90 11.21
N ALA A 73 5.13 7.45 12.28
CA ALA A 73 5.41 8.27 13.46
C ALA A 73 6.62 9.22 13.26
N ARG A 74 7.24 9.22 12.08
CA ARG A 74 8.37 10.08 11.73
C ARG A 74 7.96 11.43 11.17
#